data_AF-A0A959J058-F1
#
_entry.id   AF-A0A959J058-F1
#
_cell.length_a   1.000
_cell.length_b   1.000
_cell.length_c   1.000
_cell.angle_alpha   90.00
_cell.angle_beta   90.00
_cell.angle_gamma   90.00
#
_symmetry.space_group_name_H-M   'P 1'
#
loop_
_entity.id
_entity.type
_entity.pdbx_description
1 polymer ?
#
loop_
_entity_poly.entity_id
_entity_poly.type
_entity_poly.pdbx_seq_one_letter_code
_entity_poly.pdbx_strand_id
1 'polypeptide(L)'
;MEEVNSYYGQIMIGNITNSDALKDAGLMPFGENNIRFVHYPDCQQLIIHLPNYYDNYTSFSISEKLDKRKVFFAQISDIVGGSTQILIDSLFLKPTDYEISINTKEGSAHTIFFSKHEEGFIQEEEPGQQMEEDNKTEGPIVYRDGFGNIIEEEDLKMRDKLWNKMAKIFRTVTFASYGREGEAVYREGTKELRFYMEFGGGDVVFYLNIPDDHVWKSAGFDENEKSEIITYVAEETRDKQASSCNYEIGDREIVYRRNS
;
A
#
# COMPACT_ATOMS: atom_id res chain seq x y z
N MET A 1 -16.60 12.67 8.10
CA MET A 1 -15.70 12.32 6.99
C MET A 1 -14.32 12.74 7.42
N GLU A 2 -13.44 11.81 7.81
CA GLU A 2 -12.02 12.15 7.86
C GLU A 2 -11.57 12.30 6.41
N GLU A 3 -11.08 13.49 6.06
CA GLU A 3 -10.40 13.68 4.78
C GLU A 3 -9.29 12.63 4.68
N VAL A 4 -9.30 11.87 3.59
CA VAL A 4 -8.16 11.05 3.23
C VAL A 4 -7.06 12.04 2.87
N ASN A 5 -6.20 12.33 3.83
CA ASN A 5 -5.11 13.27 3.61
C ASN A 5 -4.17 12.64 2.57
N SER A 6 -4.31 13.08 1.32
CA SER A 6 -3.38 12.79 0.24
C SER A 6 -2.28 13.84 0.28
N TYR A 7 -1.02 13.39 0.33
CA TYR A 7 0.12 14.29 0.40
C TYR A 7 0.90 14.23 -0.92
N TYR A 8 0.89 15.32 -1.70
CA TYR A 8 1.54 15.45 -3.01
C TYR A 8 2.96 16.04 -2.95
N GLY A 9 3.60 15.97 -1.79
CA GLY A 9 4.94 16.51 -1.57
C GLY A 9 6.05 15.83 -2.37
N GLN A 10 7.16 16.55 -2.57
CA GLN A 10 8.37 15.99 -3.20
C GLN A 10 9.03 14.96 -2.27
N ILE A 11 9.56 13.88 -2.85
CA ILE A 11 10.35 12.89 -2.11
C ILE A 11 11.81 13.00 -2.52
N MET A 12 12.70 13.12 -1.53
CA MET A 12 14.14 13.12 -1.71
C MET A 12 14.74 11.85 -1.14
N ILE A 13 15.51 11.12 -1.96
CA ILE A 13 16.29 9.98 -1.49
C ILE A 13 17.50 10.48 -0.73
N GLY A 14 17.65 9.97 0.49
CA GLY A 14 18.84 10.13 1.30
C GLY A 14 19.76 8.92 1.13
N ASN A 15 20.35 8.49 2.24
CA ASN A 15 21.33 7.41 2.20
C ASN A 15 20.69 6.05 1.89
N ILE A 16 21.42 5.22 1.14
CA ILE A 16 21.13 3.81 0.94
C ILE A 16 22.23 3.01 1.62
N THR A 17 21.85 2.10 2.51
CA THR A 17 22.78 1.18 3.16
C THR A 17 22.42 -0.26 2.83
N ASN A 18 23.47 -1.06 2.65
CA ASN A 18 23.39 -2.48 2.34
C ASN A 18 24.06 -3.23 3.50
N SER A 19 23.41 -4.27 4.02
CA SER A 19 24.01 -5.07 5.07
C SER A 19 25.14 -5.95 4.53
N ASP A 20 26.09 -6.29 5.40
CA ASP A 20 27.17 -7.22 5.03
C ASP A 20 26.65 -8.65 4.76
N ALA A 21 25.48 -9.02 5.31
CA ALA A 21 24.82 -10.29 5.04
C ALA A 21 24.51 -10.50 3.54
N LEU A 22 24.36 -9.42 2.76
CA LEU A 22 24.23 -9.52 1.30
C LEU A 22 25.48 -10.11 0.64
N LYS A 23 26.68 -9.79 1.15
CA LYS A 23 27.94 -10.28 0.60
C LYS A 23 28.08 -11.78 0.87
N ASP A 24 27.71 -12.21 2.06
CA ASP A 24 27.76 -13.63 2.47
C ASP A 24 26.78 -14.48 1.64
N ALA A 25 25.62 -13.91 1.29
CA ALA A 25 24.62 -14.53 0.42
C ALA A 25 24.93 -14.42 -1.09
N GLY A 26 25.99 -13.70 -1.49
CA GLY A 26 26.32 -13.48 -2.91
C GLY A 26 25.31 -12.60 -3.67
N LEU A 27 24.56 -11.76 -2.97
CA LEU A 27 23.52 -10.91 -3.53
C LEU A 27 24.09 -9.55 -3.96
N MET A 28 23.59 -9.02 -5.08
CA MET A 28 23.96 -7.68 -5.55
C MET A 28 23.46 -6.58 -4.60
N PRO A 29 24.25 -5.51 -4.38
CA PRO A 29 23.84 -4.38 -3.55
C PRO A 29 22.76 -3.54 -4.24
N PHE A 30 21.97 -2.85 -3.44
CA PHE A 30 20.99 -1.87 -3.88
C PHE A 30 21.63 -0.49 -3.99
N GLY A 31 21.34 0.25 -5.06
CA GLY A 31 21.82 1.61 -5.29
C GLY A 31 20.71 2.59 -5.71
N GLU A 32 21.08 3.84 -5.96
CA GLU A 32 20.12 4.91 -6.32
C GLU A 32 19.35 4.60 -7.60
N ASN A 33 19.99 3.97 -8.58
CA ASN A 33 19.35 3.55 -9.83
C ASN A 33 18.25 2.49 -9.65
N ASN A 34 18.17 1.87 -8.47
CA ASN A 34 17.15 0.90 -8.13
C ASN A 34 15.87 1.54 -7.57
N ILE A 35 15.84 2.85 -7.35
CA ILE A 35 14.68 3.55 -6.81
C ILE A 35 14.32 4.75 -7.67
N ARG A 36 13.04 4.91 -7.95
CA ARG A 36 12.53 6.04 -8.73
C ARG A 36 11.21 6.51 -8.13
N PHE A 37 11.06 7.82 -8.03
CA PHE A 37 9.77 8.44 -7.74
C PHE A 37 9.21 9.04 -9.01
N VAL A 38 7.92 8.81 -9.24
CA VAL A 38 7.20 9.40 -10.35
C VAL A 38 6.00 10.15 -9.79
N HIS A 39 5.88 11.42 -10.16
CA HIS A 39 4.76 12.27 -9.80
C HIS A 39 3.81 12.37 -11.01
N TYR A 40 2.58 11.90 -10.83
CA TYR A 40 1.47 12.11 -11.76
C TYR A 40 0.46 13.09 -11.16
N PRO A 41 -0.40 13.73 -11.97
CA PRO A 41 -1.39 14.68 -11.47
C PRO A 41 -2.34 14.11 -10.40
N ASP A 42 -2.55 12.80 -10.40
CA ASP A 42 -3.52 12.09 -9.56
C ASP A 42 -2.89 11.06 -8.61
N CYS A 43 -1.59 10.78 -8.73
CA CYS A 43 -0.90 9.82 -7.86
C CYS A 43 0.61 10.07 -7.75
N GLN A 44 1.21 9.54 -6.69
CA GLN A 44 2.66 9.52 -6.51
C GLN A 44 3.13 8.07 -6.38
N GLN A 45 4.07 7.66 -7.23
CA GLN A 45 4.53 6.27 -7.27
C GLN A 45 5.98 6.18 -6.82
N LEU A 46 6.22 5.37 -5.80
CA LEU A 46 7.52 4.85 -5.43
C LEU A 46 7.75 3.53 -6.20
N ILE A 47 8.75 3.53 -7.06
CA ILE A 47 9.14 2.38 -7.88
C ILE A 47 10.48 1.87 -7.36
N ILE A 48 10.53 0.60 -7.00
CA ILE A 48 11.74 -0.06 -6.51
C ILE A 48 12.04 -1.28 -7.39
N HIS A 49 13.26 -1.37 -7.89
CA HIS A 49 13.76 -2.52 -8.63
C HIS A 49 14.78 -3.27 -7.77
N LEU A 50 14.38 -4.44 -7.25
CA LEU A 50 15.27 -5.32 -6.50
C LEU A 50 16.47 -5.72 -7.37
N PRO A 51 17.70 -5.64 -6.85
CA PRO A 51 18.90 -5.99 -7.60
C PRO A 51 19.03 -7.50 -7.84
N ASN A 52 18.27 -8.31 -7.08
CA ASN A 52 18.21 -9.76 -7.22
C ASN A 52 16.76 -10.24 -7.36
N TYR A 53 16.58 -11.50 -7.75
CA TYR A 53 15.26 -12.12 -7.86
C TYR A 53 14.51 -12.09 -6.52
N TYR A 54 13.19 -11.85 -6.56
CA TYR A 54 12.38 -11.58 -5.37
C TYR A 54 12.42 -12.67 -4.29
N ASP A 55 12.62 -13.95 -4.66
CA ASP A 55 12.68 -15.07 -3.70
C ASP A 55 13.90 -15.04 -2.77
N ASN A 56 14.86 -14.15 -3.03
CA ASN A 56 15.94 -13.86 -2.09
C ASN A 56 15.47 -12.96 -0.93
N TYR A 57 14.31 -12.34 -1.07
CA TYR A 57 13.75 -11.39 -0.13
C TYR A 57 12.50 -11.94 0.55
N THR A 58 12.26 -11.49 1.78
CA THR A 58 11.14 -11.93 2.61
C THR A 58 10.10 -10.83 2.74
N SER A 59 10.51 -9.66 3.22
CA SER A 59 9.57 -8.60 3.58
C SER A 59 10.05 -7.22 3.17
N PHE A 60 9.07 -6.34 2.99
CA PHE A 60 9.22 -4.93 2.70
C PHE A 60 8.48 -4.13 3.76
N SER A 61 9.08 -3.05 4.26
CA SER A 61 8.39 -2.14 5.18
C SER A 61 8.83 -0.70 5.00
N ILE A 62 7.91 0.23 5.26
CA ILE A 62 8.17 1.66 5.40
C ILE A 62 7.84 2.05 6.83
N SER A 63 8.78 2.74 7.48
CA SER A 63 8.62 3.24 8.84
C SER A 63 9.00 4.71 8.96
N GLU A 64 8.28 5.44 9.81
CA GLU A 64 8.65 6.81 10.19
C GLU A 64 9.95 6.78 11.01
N LYS A 65 10.90 7.66 10.70
CA LYS A 65 12.24 7.60 11.28
C LYS A 65 12.26 7.95 12.78
N LEU A 66 11.41 8.88 13.20
CA LEU A 66 11.42 9.44 14.56
C LEU A 66 10.87 8.46 15.60
N ASP A 67 9.73 7.85 15.33
CA ASP A 67 9.02 6.97 16.27
C ASP A 67 9.14 5.47 15.89
N LYS A 68 9.77 5.17 14.75
CA LYS A 68 9.88 3.81 14.19
C LYS A 68 8.52 3.14 13.96
N ARG A 69 7.46 3.92 13.83
CA ARG A 69 6.13 3.39 13.50
C ARG A 69 6.12 2.90 12.06
N LYS A 70 5.77 1.63 11.87
CA LYS A 70 5.56 1.05 10.53
C LYS A 70 4.26 1.62 9.95
N VAL A 71 4.38 2.34 8.85
CA VAL A 71 3.25 2.87 8.08
C VAL A 71 2.87 1.93 6.94
N PHE A 72 3.79 1.05 6.53
CA PHE A 72 3.57 0.04 5.52
C PHE A 72 4.38 -1.22 5.81
N PHE A 73 3.77 -2.38 5.59
CA PHE A 73 4.43 -3.69 5.68
C PHE A 73 3.76 -4.69 4.74
N ALA A 74 4.56 -5.46 4.01
CA ALA A 74 4.07 -6.57 3.21
C ALA A 74 5.16 -7.64 3.01
N GLN A 75 4.76 -8.87 2.67
CA GLN A 75 5.70 -9.86 2.15
C GLN A 75 6.06 -9.49 0.71
N ILE A 76 7.31 -9.71 0.32
CA ILE A 76 7.79 -9.36 -1.02
C ILE A 76 7.02 -10.13 -2.10
N SER A 77 6.67 -11.40 -1.83
CA SER A 77 5.87 -12.25 -2.73
C SER A 77 4.53 -11.65 -3.11
N ASP A 78 3.98 -10.77 -2.27
CA ASP A 78 2.66 -10.21 -2.47
C ASP A 78 2.79 -8.96 -3.35
N ILE A 79 3.75 -8.08 -3.05
CA ILE A 79 3.86 -6.75 -3.67
C ILE A 79 4.79 -6.68 -4.88
N VAL A 80 5.48 -7.76 -5.24
CA VAL A 80 6.38 -7.76 -6.40
C VAL A 80 5.59 -7.92 -7.70
N GLY A 81 5.77 -6.96 -8.62
CA GLY A 81 5.42 -7.05 -10.03
C GLY A 81 6.55 -7.72 -10.82
N GLY A 82 6.22 -8.78 -11.56
CA GLY A 82 7.23 -9.53 -12.31
C GLY A 82 8.22 -10.24 -11.39
N SER A 83 9.52 -10.05 -11.61
CA SER A 83 10.59 -10.72 -10.87
C SER A 83 11.32 -9.86 -9.84
N THR A 84 11.26 -8.52 -9.99
CA THR A 84 12.07 -7.59 -9.18
C THR A 84 11.40 -6.26 -8.87
N GLN A 85 10.28 -5.91 -9.50
CA GLN A 85 9.73 -4.56 -9.38
C GLN A 85 8.72 -4.48 -8.23
N ILE A 86 8.77 -3.44 -7.42
CA ILE A 86 7.80 -3.10 -6.40
C ILE A 86 7.24 -1.72 -6.73
N LEU A 87 5.92 -1.59 -6.71
CA LEU A 87 5.20 -0.34 -6.99
C LEU A 87 4.33 0.01 -5.77
N ILE A 88 4.56 1.17 -5.19
CA ILE A 88 3.82 1.65 -4.02
C ILE A 88 3.30 3.05 -4.31
N ASP A 89 2.01 3.26 -4.09
CA ASP A 89 1.43 4.60 -4.01
C ASP A 89 1.92 5.28 -2.73
N SER A 90 2.57 6.44 -2.84
CA SER A 90 3.11 7.16 -1.71
C SER A 90 2.18 8.24 -1.16
N LEU A 91 0.96 8.40 -1.69
CA LEU A 91 0.01 9.44 -1.26
C LEU A 91 -0.36 9.37 0.22
N PHE A 92 -0.34 8.17 0.82
CA PHE A 92 -0.65 7.97 2.24
C PHE A 92 0.50 8.41 3.18
N LEU A 93 1.69 8.69 2.65
CA LEU A 93 2.84 9.13 3.43
C LEU A 93 2.74 10.62 3.72
N LYS A 94 2.82 10.98 5.00
CA LYS A 94 2.85 12.37 5.49
C LYS A 94 4.20 13.01 5.18
N PRO A 95 4.30 14.35 5.13
CA PRO A 95 5.59 15.04 5.09
C PRO A 95 6.43 14.75 6.35
N THR A 96 7.43 13.88 6.23
CA THR A 96 8.39 13.52 7.29
C THR A 96 9.53 12.66 6.74
N ASP A 97 10.43 12.21 7.62
CA ASP A 97 11.52 11.29 7.30
C ASP A 97 11.09 9.84 7.45
N TYR A 98 11.47 9.02 6.48
CA TYR A 98 11.13 7.61 6.40
C TYR A 98 12.37 6.73 6.21
N GLU A 99 12.18 5.47 6.60
CA GLU A 99 13.10 4.37 6.40
C GLU A 99 12.35 3.22 5.72
N ILE A 100 12.82 2.82 4.54
CA ILE A 100 12.44 1.59 3.87
C ILE A 100 13.41 0.50 4.30
N SER A 101 12.88 -0.65 4.71
CA SER A 101 13.66 -1.85 5.00
C SER A 101 13.19 -3.00 4.13
N ILE A 102 14.13 -3.58 3.38
CA ILE A 102 13.94 -4.77 2.54
C ILE A 102 14.78 -5.88 3.15
N ASN A 103 14.13 -6.95 3.61
CA ASN A 103 14.78 -8.04 4.32
C ASN A 103 14.96 -9.26 3.42
N THR A 104 16.06 -9.98 3.59
CA THR A 104 16.30 -11.31 3.03
C THR A 104 15.92 -12.40 4.03
N LYS A 105 16.12 -13.67 3.65
CA LYS A 105 15.98 -14.82 4.55
C LYS A 105 17.04 -14.83 5.66
N GLU A 106 18.14 -14.10 5.47
CA GLU A 106 19.29 -14.05 6.39
C GLU A 106 19.30 -12.80 7.30
N GLY A 107 18.41 -11.83 7.05
CA GLY A 107 18.30 -10.62 7.88
C GLY A 107 17.90 -9.39 7.08
N SER A 108 18.15 -8.20 7.62
CA SER A 108 17.96 -6.95 6.86
C SER A 108 18.98 -6.89 5.74
N ALA A 109 18.55 -6.58 4.52
CA ALA A 109 19.40 -6.49 3.34
C ALA A 109 19.64 -5.05 2.94
N HIS A 110 18.57 -4.32 2.66
CA HIS A 110 18.64 -2.97 2.14
C HIS A 110 17.86 -2.03 3.06
N THR A 111 18.50 -0.92 3.46
CA THR A 111 17.86 0.18 4.15
C THR A 111 17.97 1.44 3.30
N ILE A 112 16.85 2.08 3.01
CA ILE A 112 16.80 3.30 2.20
C ILE A 112 16.15 4.39 3.05
N PHE A 113 16.85 5.50 3.23
CA PHE A 113 16.32 6.69 3.89
C PHE A 113 15.77 7.65 2.86
N PHE A 114 14.61 8.25 3.13
CA PHE A 114 14.06 9.30 2.28
C PHE A 114 13.27 10.31 3.11
N SER A 115 13.16 11.52 2.59
CA SER A 115 12.38 12.60 3.19
C SER A 115 11.23 12.95 2.25
N LYS A 116 10.01 13.03 2.80
CA LYS A 116 8.85 13.56 2.09
C LYS A 116 8.59 14.98 2.58
N HIS A 117 8.54 15.92 1.66
CA HIS A 117 8.32 17.33 1.95
C HIS A 117 6.85 17.72 1.80
N GLU A 118 6.50 18.95 2.13
CA GLU A 118 5.18 19.50 1.81
C GLU A 118 5.07 19.82 0.31
N GLU A 119 3.85 20.00 -0.18
CA GLU A 119 3.62 20.45 -1.55
C GLU A 119 4.17 21.87 -1.74
N GLY A 120 4.85 22.11 -2.87
CA GLY A 120 5.49 23.40 -3.14
C GLY A 120 6.85 23.60 -2.48
N PHE A 121 7.45 22.56 -1.89
CA PHE A 121 8.84 22.60 -1.46
C PHE A 121 9.76 22.87 -2.67
N ILE A 122 10.51 23.97 -2.62
CA ILE A 122 11.54 24.31 -3.60
C ILE A 122 12.87 23.92 -2.97
N GLN A 123 13.55 22.95 -3.57
CA GLN A 123 14.92 22.62 -3.18
C GLN A 123 15.81 23.83 -3.55
N GLU A 124 16.45 24.45 -2.57
CA GLU A 124 17.53 25.39 -2.85
C GLU A 124 18.65 24.60 -3.52
N GLU A 125 18.75 24.70 -4.85
CA GLU A 125 19.85 24.12 -5.59
C GLU A 125 21.16 24.72 -5.07
N GLU A 126 22.10 23.88 -4.65
CA GLU A 126 23.46 24.37 -4.48
C GLU A 126 23.93 24.91 -5.84
N PRO A 127 24.52 26.12 -5.88
CA PRO A 127 24.92 26.76 -7.13
C PRO A 127 26.00 25.91 -7.82
N GLY A 128 25.58 25.03 -8.75
CA GLY A 128 26.47 24.14 -9.48
C GLY A 128 25.85 22.85 -10.04
N GLN A 129 24.68 22.41 -9.57
CA GLN A 129 23.99 21.26 -10.15
C GLN A 129 22.88 21.70 -11.10
N GLN A 130 23.24 22.14 -12.31
CA GLN A 130 22.28 22.16 -13.40
C GLN A 130 21.92 20.71 -13.74
N MET A 131 20.79 20.22 -13.22
CA MET A 131 20.14 19.05 -13.79
C MET A 131 19.86 19.36 -15.26
N GLU A 132 20.37 18.53 -16.17
CA GLU A 132 19.88 18.54 -17.55
C GLU A 132 18.36 18.37 -17.48
N GLU A 133 17.62 19.40 -17.91
CA GLU A 133 16.19 19.32 -18.10
C GLU A 133 15.93 18.14 -19.05
N ASP A 134 15.52 17.02 -18.46
CA ASP A 134 15.09 15.85 -19.18
C ASP A 134 13.92 16.32 -20.04
N ASN A 135 14.18 16.45 -21.34
CA ASN A 135 13.23 16.96 -22.33
C ASN A 135 11.91 16.24 -22.11
N LYS A 136 10.92 16.94 -21.52
CA LYS A 136 9.53 16.49 -21.50
C LYS A 136 9.09 16.35 -22.94
N THR A 137 9.25 15.14 -23.50
CA THR A 137 8.43 14.74 -24.63
C THR A 137 7.00 14.70 -24.11
N GLU A 138 6.21 15.71 -24.48
CA GLU A 138 4.77 15.79 -24.31
C GLU A 138 4.10 14.64 -25.08
N GLY A 139 4.19 13.43 -24.53
CA GLY A 139 3.62 12.24 -25.13
C GLY A 139 3.68 11.05 -24.17
N PRO A 140 2.75 10.10 -24.30
CA PRO A 140 2.76 8.88 -23.51
C PRO A 140 4.09 8.14 -23.70
N ILE A 141 4.64 7.58 -22.61
CA ILE A 141 5.87 6.79 -22.64
C ILE A 141 5.63 5.57 -23.55
N VAL A 142 6.26 5.55 -24.73
CA VAL A 142 6.16 4.45 -25.68
C VAL A 142 7.22 3.40 -25.35
N TYR A 143 6.79 2.28 -24.76
CA TYR A 143 7.67 1.17 -24.44
C TYR A 143 8.01 0.36 -25.70
N ARG A 144 9.29 0.02 -25.85
CA ARG A 144 9.81 -0.78 -26.95
C ARG A 144 10.40 -2.06 -26.39
N ASP A 145 10.18 -3.19 -27.07
CA ASP A 145 10.80 -4.46 -26.70
C ASP A 145 12.32 -4.46 -27.01
N GLY A 146 13.02 -5.52 -26.62
CA GLY A 146 14.46 -5.72 -26.90
C GLY A 146 14.82 -5.84 -28.39
N PHE A 147 13.83 -5.78 -29.29
CA PHE A 147 13.96 -5.80 -30.74
C PHE A 147 13.47 -4.49 -31.40
N GLY A 148 13.08 -3.48 -30.60
CA GLY A 148 12.66 -2.15 -31.04
C GLY A 148 11.19 -2.01 -31.43
N ASN A 149 10.38 -3.06 -31.28
CA ASN A 149 8.95 -3.02 -31.60
C ASN A 149 8.19 -2.29 -30.49
N ILE A 150 7.21 -1.47 -30.89
CA ILE A 150 6.30 -0.78 -29.97
C ILE A 150 5.37 -1.82 -29.35
N ILE A 151 5.30 -1.86 -28.01
CA ILE A 151 4.38 -2.74 -27.29
C ILE A 151 3.03 -1.99 -27.20
N GLU A 152 2.09 -2.32 -28.09
CA GLU A 152 0.76 -1.68 -28.10
C GLU A 152 -0.22 -2.36 -27.13
N GLU A 153 -0.91 -1.53 -26.31
CA GLU A 153 -2.19 -1.71 -25.58
C GLU A 153 -2.43 -2.94 -24.67
N GLU A 154 -1.71 -4.04 -24.81
CA GLU A 154 -1.80 -5.20 -23.90
C GLU A 154 -1.30 -4.87 -22.49
N ASP A 155 -0.41 -3.89 -22.40
CA ASP A 155 0.18 -3.42 -21.15
C ASP A 155 -0.86 -2.74 -20.24
N LEU A 156 -1.84 -2.00 -20.79
CA LEU A 156 -2.96 -1.44 -20.03
C LEU A 156 -3.83 -2.54 -19.40
N LYS A 157 -4.11 -3.61 -20.15
CA LYS A 157 -4.90 -4.75 -19.66
C LYS A 157 -4.12 -5.59 -18.64
N MET A 158 -2.80 -5.70 -18.79
CA MET A 158 -1.94 -6.32 -17.78
C MET A 158 -1.85 -5.46 -16.52
N ARG A 159 -1.81 -4.13 -16.66
CA ARG A 159 -1.83 -3.18 -15.55
C ARG A 159 -3.13 -3.24 -14.77
N ASP A 160 -4.30 -3.33 -15.40
CA ASP A 160 -5.57 -3.49 -14.71
C ASP A 160 -5.67 -4.81 -13.92
N LYS A 161 -5.14 -5.91 -14.50
CA LYS A 161 -5.10 -7.21 -13.81
C LYS A 161 -4.11 -7.21 -12.65
N LEU A 162 -2.94 -6.60 -12.82
CA LEU A 162 -1.95 -6.40 -11.76
C LEU A 162 -2.48 -5.46 -10.67
N TRP A 163 -3.18 -4.39 -11.04
CA TRP A 163 -3.80 -3.45 -10.10
C TRP A 163 -4.91 -4.09 -9.30
N ASN A 164 -5.80 -4.88 -9.90
CA ASN A 164 -6.81 -5.62 -9.13
C ASN A 164 -6.18 -6.63 -8.16
N LYS A 165 -5.05 -7.25 -8.55
CA LYS A 165 -4.32 -8.15 -7.67
C LYS A 165 -3.57 -7.40 -6.54
N MET A 166 -3.03 -6.22 -6.85
CA MET A 166 -2.36 -5.34 -5.88
C MET A 166 -3.35 -4.65 -4.94
N ALA A 167 -4.53 -4.27 -5.42
CA ALA A 167 -5.55 -3.60 -4.63
C ALA A 167 -5.96 -4.45 -3.42
N LYS A 168 -6.03 -5.79 -3.59
CA LYS A 168 -6.25 -6.75 -2.49
C LYS A 168 -5.15 -6.75 -1.43
N ILE A 169 -3.93 -6.34 -1.76
CA ILE A 169 -2.82 -6.22 -0.81
C ILE A 169 -2.89 -4.88 -0.07
N PHE A 170 -3.39 -3.83 -0.74
CA PHE A 170 -3.61 -2.51 -0.14
C PHE A 170 -5.00 -2.35 0.49
N ARG A 171 -5.68 -3.46 0.78
CA ARG A 171 -6.99 -3.38 1.41
C ARG A 171 -6.87 -2.94 2.87
N THR A 172 -7.79 -2.11 3.31
CA THR A 172 -7.80 -1.58 4.67
C THR A 172 -9.22 -1.49 5.21
N VAL A 173 -9.35 -1.62 6.53
CA VAL A 173 -10.58 -1.29 7.27
C VAL A 173 -10.28 -0.11 8.20
N THR A 174 -11.03 0.97 8.03
CA THR A 174 -11.03 2.14 8.92
C THR A 174 -12.37 2.25 9.65
N PHE A 175 -12.39 2.94 10.79
CA PHE A 175 -13.56 3.02 11.65
C PHE A 175 -13.94 4.47 11.91
N ALA A 176 -15.22 4.79 11.72
CA ALA A 176 -15.80 6.04 12.15
C ALA A 176 -16.82 5.76 13.27
N SER A 177 -16.68 6.43 14.42
CA SER A 177 -17.62 6.28 15.54
C SER A 177 -18.44 7.55 15.72
N TYR A 178 -19.74 7.36 15.92
CA TYR A 178 -20.73 8.42 16.18
C TYR A 178 -21.45 8.17 17.52
N GLY A 179 -20.71 7.63 18.50
CA GLY A 179 -21.24 7.28 19.82
C GLY A 179 -21.64 5.82 19.90
N ARG A 180 -22.94 5.52 19.96
CA ARG A 180 -23.47 4.14 20.03
C ARG A 180 -23.67 3.48 18.65
N GLU A 181 -23.35 4.22 17.61
CA GLU A 181 -23.35 3.78 16.22
C GLU A 181 -22.02 4.20 15.57
N GLY A 182 -21.72 3.63 14.41
CA GLY A 182 -20.53 3.93 13.65
C GLY A 182 -20.52 3.23 12.30
N GLU A 183 -19.37 3.22 11.65
CA GLU A 183 -19.16 2.53 10.40
C GLU A 183 -17.77 1.89 10.38
N ALA A 184 -17.68 0.68 9.86
CA ALA A 184 -16.43 0.09 9.39
C ALA A 184 -16.36 0.26 7.86
N VAL A 185 -15.33 0.93 7.37
CA VAL A 185 -15.16 1.26 5.95
C VAL A 185 -14.05 0.39 5.39
N TYR A 186 -14.44 -0.57 4.56
CA TYR A 186 -13.53 -1.39 3.76
C TYR A 186 -13.11 -0.63 2.50
N ARG A 187 -11.82 -0.61 2.21
CA ARG A 187 -11.28 -0.03 0.97
C ARG A 187 -10.34 -1.00 0.30
N GLU A 188 -10.46 -1.11 -1.02
CA GLU A 188 -9.60 -1.93 -1.88
C GLU A 188 -9.32 -1.15 -3.17
N GLY A 189 -8.11 -0.57 -3.29
CA GLY A 189 -7.79 0.35 -4.37
C GLY A 189 -8.73 1.57 -4.35
N THR A 190 -9.49 1.77 -5.44
CA THR A 190 -10.49 2.85 -5.56
C THR A 190 -11.89 2.45 -5.11
N LYS A 191 -12.13 1.17 -4.77
CA LYS A 191 -13.43 0.67 -4.32
C LYS A 191 -13.59 0.87 -2.81
N GLU A 192 -14.81 1.21 -2.39
CA GLU A 192 -15.15 1.41 -0.98
C GLU A 192 -16.46 0.70 -0.64
N LEU A 193 -16.50 0.03 0.51
CA LEU A 193 -17.71 -0.59 1.05
C LEU A 193 -17.86 -0.24 2.53
N ARG A 194 -19.08 0.14 2.93
CA ARG A 194 -19.37 0.59 4.30
C ARG A 194 -20.25 -0.42 5.02
N PHE A 195 -19.84 -0.81 6.21
CA PHE A 195 -20.57 -1.67 7.13
C PHE A 195 -21.05 -0.81 8.28
N TYR A 196 -22.37 -0.69 8.43
CA TYR A 196 -22.94 0.06 9.55
C TYR A 196 -22.69 -0.71 10.86
N MET A 197 -22.23 -0.01 11.88
CA MET A 197 -21.86 -0.56 13.18
C MET A 197 -22.80 -0.06 14.25
N GLU A 198 -23.27 -0.94 15.13
CA GLU A 198 -24.11 -0.57 16.27
C GLU A 198 -23.76 -1.35 17.52
N PHE A 199 -23.70 -0.67 18.66
CA PHE A 199 -23.43 -1.30 19.95
C PHE A 199 -24.60 -2.16 20.41
N GLY A 200 -24.28 -3.42 20.73
CA GLY A 200 -25.24 -4.40 21.23
C GLY A 200 -25.52 -4.24 22.73
N GLY A 201 -26.29 -5.18 23.26
CA GLY A 201 -26.56 -5.31 24.69
C GLY A 201 -26.36 -6.76 25.15
N GLY A 202 -26.18 -6.94 26.47
CA GLY A 202 -25.95 -8.26 27.07
C GLY A 202 -24.53 -8.77 26.81
N ASP A 203 -24.43 -9.93 26.16
CA ASP A 203 -23.18 -10.58 25.77
C ASP A 203 -22.62 -10.07 24.42
N VAL A 204 -23.45 -9.39 23.63
CA VAL A 204 -23.06 -8.74 22.37
C VAL A 204 -22.45 -7.37 22.64
N VAL A 205 -21.24 -7.14 22.14
CA VAL A 205 -20.52 -5.86 22.26
C VAL A 205 -20.97 -4.90 21.17
N PHE A 206 -20.92 -5.32 19.91
CA PHE A 206 -21.49 -4.63 18.76
C PHE A 206 -21.70 -5.60 17.61
N TYR A 207 -22.40 -5.15 16.59
CA TYR A 207 -22.59 -5.87 15.34
C TYR A 207 -22.33 -4.94 14.15
N LEU A 208 -21.94 -5.54 13.02
CA LEU A 208 -21.79 -4.87 11.73
C LEU A 208 -22.87 -5.38 10.77
N ASN A 209 -23.67 -4.49 10.19
CA ASN A 209 -24.61 -4.86 9.15
C ASN A 209 -23.88 -5.11 7.83
N ILE A 210 -24.13 -6.28 7.24
CA ILE A 210 -23.66 -6.65 5.90
C ILE A 210 -24.53 -5.91 4.88
N PRO A 211 -23.93 -5.11 3.97
CA PRO A 211 -24.71 -4.37 2.97
C PRO A 211 -25.46 -5.30 2.02
N ASP A 212 -26.63 -4.85 1.55
CA ASP A 212 -27.42 -5.57 0.55
C ASP A 212 -26.69 -5.61 -0.80
N ASP A 213 -27.02 -6.60 -1.65
CA ASP A 213 -26.39 -6.87 -2.95
C ASP A 213 -26.27 -5.65 -3.88
N HIS A 214 -27.24 -4.74 -3.82
CA HIS A 214 -27.22 -3.52 -4.60
C HIS A 214 -26.01 -2.63 -4.24
N VAL A 215 -25.69 -2.54 -2.95
CA VAL A 215 -24.55 -1.73 -2.46
C VAL A 215 -23.24 -2.33 -2.96
N TRP A 216 -23.07 -3.66 -2.85
CA TRP A 216 -21.90 -4.37 -3.37
C TRP A 216 -21.66 -4.11 -4.85
N LYS A 217 -22.71 -4.24 -5.67
CA LYS A 217 -22.63 -3.98 -7.12
C LYS A 217 -22.30 -2.52 -7.42
N SER A 218 -22.90 -1.58 -6.69
CA SER A 218 -22.61 -0.15 -6.87
C SER A 218 -21.19 0.23 -6.45
N ALA A 219 -20.61 -0.48 -5.48
CA ALA A 219 -19.22 -0.34 -5.04
C ALA A 219 -18.22 -1.06 -5.98
N GLY A 220 -18.71 -1.81 -6.97
CA GLY A 220 -17.88 -2.50 -7.97
C GLY A 220 -17.28 -3.82 -7.49
N PHE A 221 -17.84 -4.45 -6.45
CA PHE A 221 -17.40 -5.75 -5.96
C PHE A 221 -18.24 -6.88 -6.56
N ASP A 222 -17.57 -7.99 -6.92
CA ASP A 222 -18.24 -9.16 -7.46
C ASP A 222 -18.81 -10.05 -6.35
N GLU A 223 -19.85 -10.81 -6.67
CA GLU A 223 -20.53 -11.69 -5.71
C GLU A 223 -19.61 -12.78 -5.15
N ASN A 224 -18.64 -13.24 -5.95
CA ASN A 224 -17.63 -14.22 -5.54
C ASN A 224 -16.64 -13.67 -4.50
N GLU A 225 -16.54 -12.36 -4.35
CA GLU A 225 -15.60 -11.70 -3.42
C GLU A 225 -16.25 -11.41 -2.06
N LYS A 226 -17.59 -11.42 -1.98
CA LYS A 226 -18.36 -11.04 -0.79
C LYS A 226 -17.92 -11.79 0.47
N SER A 227 -17.92 -13.12 0.42
CA SER A 227 -17.60 -13.94 1.59
C SER A 227 -16.18 -13.69 2.11
N GLU A 228 -15.24 -13.44 1.19
CA GLU A 228 -13.84 -13.18 1.52
C GLU A 228 -13.68 -11.79 2.17
N ILE A 229 -14.31 -10.77 1.58
CA ILE A 229 -14.31 -9.41 2.13
C ILE A 229 -15.01 -9.34 3.48
N ILE A 230 -16.16 -10.00 3.65
CA ILE A 230 -16.89 -10.07 4.93
C ILE A 230 -16.00 -10.70 6.01
N THR A 231 -15.30 -11.77 5.67
CA THR A 231 -14.36 -12.44 6.59
C THR A 231 -13.21 -11.51 6.98
N TYR A 232 -12.59 -10.84 5.99
CA TYR A 232 -11.50 -9.91 6.25
C TYR A 232 -11.94 -8.73 7.14
N VAL A 233 -13.10 -8.13 6.85
CA VAL A 233 -13.68 -7.07 7.69
C VAL A 233 -13.97 -7.59 9.09
N ALA A 234 -14.44 -8.84 9.21
CA ALA A 234 -14.73 -9.45 10.50
C ALA A 234 -13.48 -9.54 11.38
N GLU A 235 -12.40 -10.05 10.81
CA GLU A 235 -11.09 -10.23 11.47
C GLU A 235 -10.45 -8.91 11.83
N GLU A 236 -10.35 -7.97 10.89
CA GLU A 236 -9.76 -6.65 11.12
C GLU A 236 -10.50 -5.87 12.20
N THR A 237 -11.83 -5.97 12.22
CA THR A 237 -12.65 -5.33 13.25
C THR A 237 -12.47 -5.97 14.61
N ARG A 238 -12.36 -7.30 14.68
CA ARG A 238 -11.99 -7.98 15.94
C ARG A 238 -10.65 -7.44 16.42
N ASP A 239 -9.63 -7.44 15.58
CA ASP A 239 -8.28 -7.12 16.01
C ASP A 239 -8.11 -5.66 16.43
N LYS A 240 -8.80 -4.72 15.76
CA LYS A 240 -8.69 -3.28 16.01
C LYS A 240 -9.68 -2.73 17.04
N GLN A 241 -10.92 -3.25 17.11
CA GLN A 241 -11.99 -2.69 17.94
C GLN A 241 -12.48 -3.64 19.04
N ALA A 242 -12.30 -4.96 18.89
CA ALA A 242 -12.89 -5.96 19.78
C ALA A 242 -11.97 -7.16 20.04
N SER A 243 -10.72 -6.90 20.41
CA SER A 243 -9.67 -7.94 20.44
C SER A 243 -9.90 -9.07 21.44
N SER A 244 -10.79 -8.86 22.41
CA SER A 244 -11.22 -9.86 23.40
C SER A 244 -12.54 -10.57 23.05
N CYS A 245 -13.12 -10.27 21.89
CA CYS A 245 -14.39 -10.84 21.44
C CYS A 245 -14.19 -11.98 20.43
N ASN A 246 -15.14 -12.89 20.41
CA ASN A 246 -15.36 -13.78 19.27
C ASN A 246 -16.39 -13.14 18.34
N TYR A 247 -16.34 -13.49 17.05
CA TYR A 247 -17.32 -13.04 16.07
C TYR A 247 -18.04 -14.21 15.40
N GLU A 248 -19.27 -13.96 14.97
CA GLU A 248 -20.10 -14.87 14.17
C GLU A 248 -20.60 -14.12 12.93
N ILE A 249 -20.37 -14.68 11.74
CA ILE A 249 -20.85 -14.11 10.47
C ILE A 249 -22.18 -14.77 10.12
N GLY A 250 -23.26 -13.98 10.14
CA GLY A 250 -24.58 -14.38 9.66
C GLY A 250 -24.88 -13.85 8.26
N ASP A 251 -26.12 -14.01 7.81
CA ASP A 251 -26.53 -13.59 6.46
C ASP A 251 -26.59 -12.06 6.30
N ARG A 252 -26.91 -11.34 7.38
CA ARG A 252 -27.16 -9.88 7.36
C ARG A 252 -26.24 -9.10 8.27
N GLU A 253 -25.49 -9.77 9.14
CA GLU A 253 -24.70 -9.12 10.16
C GLU A 253 -23.50 -9.96 10.60
N ILE A 254 -22.47 -9.28 11.11
CA ILE A 254 -21.33 -9.86 11.82
C ILE A 254 -21.49 -9.47 13.28
N VAL A 255 -21.64 -10.44 14.18
CA VAL A 255 -21.94 -10.21 15.60
C VAL A 255 -20.70 -10.47 16.44
N TYR A 256 -20.30 -9.51 17.29
CA TYR A 256 -19.16 -9.65 18.20
C TYR A 256 -19.64 -9.87 19.63
N ARG A 257 -19.24 -10.99 20.24
CA ARG A 257 -19.62 -11.39 21.60
C ARG A 257 -18.39 -11.49 22.51
N ARG A 258 -18.56 -11.16 23.78
CA ARG A 258 -17.50 -11.35 24.79
C ARG A 258 -17.22 -12.83 24.99
N ASN A 259 -15.94 -13.18 25.12
CA ASN A 259 -15.57 -14.50 25.59
C ASN A 259 -16.09 -14.68 27.03
N SER A 260 -16.96 -15.69 27.21
CA SER A 260 -17.49 -16.09 28.51
C SER A 260 -16.44 -16.83 29.33
#